data_AF-A0A7D9DDV0-F1
#
_entry.id   AF-A0A7D9DDV0-F1
#
_cell.length_a   1.000
_cell.length_b   1.000
_cell.length_c   1.000
_cell.angle_alpha   90.00
_cell.angle_beta   90.00
_cell.angle_gamma   90.00
#
_symmetry.space_group_name_H-M   'P 1'
#
loop_
_entity.id
_entity.type
_entity.pdbx_description
1 polymer ?
#
loop_
_entity_poly.entity_id
_entity_poly.type
_entity_poly.pdbx_seq_one_letter_code
_entity_poly.pdbx_strand_id
1 'polypeptide(L)'
;MAGVQKSARVFLSKMAAIRGVLVDLSGTLHIDNTVIPGSIEALKRLRDTGLALRFVTNTTKESKSTLLNRLKSLGFYINEHEVFTSLTAARRLVEANNYRPFCLLEEDALNDFKGISMDNPNAVVIGLSPNSFCYQTLNKAFRLLLNGCPLIAIHKARYFIREDGLALGPGPFATALEYAANSTATIVGKPEHSFFEKALADMRIEPENALMIGDDAKDDIGGAQNIGIRGILVRTGKYRTGDEDRINPHPLHTGKNFSEAVDYIQRLCAIDQVLT
;
A
#
# COMPACT_ATOMS: atom_id res chain seq x y z
N MET A 1 -35.26 -0.97 22.91
CA MET A 1 -33.98 -1.71 22.83
C MET A 1 -34.00 -2.89 21.84
N ALA A 2 -35.10 -3.65 21.71
CA ALA A 2 -35.19 -4.78 20.78
C ALA A 2 -35.13 -4.42 19.27
N GLY A 3 -35.57 -3.22 18.86
CA GLY A 3 -35.58 -2.79 17.45
C GLY A 3 -34.21 -2.45 16.86
N VAL A 4 -33.30 -1.91 17.68
CA VAL A 4 -31.92 -1.57 17.27
C VAL A 4 -31.08 -2.84 17.06
N GLN A 5 -31.25 -3.83 17.94
CA GLN A 5 -30.59 -5.14 17.81
C GLN A 5 -31.07 -5.92 16.58
N LYS A 6 -32.36 -5.84 16.22
CA LYS A 6 -32.90 -6.50 15.01
C LYS A 6 -32.33 -5.89 13.72
N SER A 7 -32.22 -4.56 13.66
CA SER A 7 -31.68 -3.84 12.49
C SER A 7 -30.18 -4.13 12.29
N ALA A 8 -29.39 -4.11 13.37
CA ALA A 8 -27.97 -4.47 13.32
C ALA A 8 -27.77 -5.93 12.86
N ARG A 9 -28.61 -6.86 13.33
CA ARG A 9 -28.55 -8.28 12.96
C ARG A 9 -28.88 -8.54 11.49
N VAL A 10 -29.84 -7.79 10.92
CA VAL A 10 -30.16 -7.85 9.48
C VAL A 10 -29.04 -7.23 8.64
N PHE A 11 -28.45 -6.13 9.08
CA PHE A 11 -27.32 -5.48 8.41
C PHE A 11 -26.08 -6.38 8.38
N LEU A 12 -25.76 -7.04 9.50
CA LEU A 12 -24.66 -8.00 9.61
C LEU A 12 -24.91 -9.27 8.79
N SER A 13 -26.14 -9.78 8.73
CA SER A 13 -26.49 -10.97 7.91
C SER A 13 -26.35 -10.78 6.40
N LYS A 14 -26.17 -9.53 5.93
CA LYS A 14 -25.95 -9.20 4.51
C LYS A 14 -24.49 -8.89 4.17
N MET A 15 -23.58 -8.91 5.15
CA MET A 15 -22.17 -8.67 4.87
C MET A 15 -21.54 -9.93 4.28
N ALA A 16 -20.86 -9.78 3.14
CA ALA A 16 -20.09 -10.88 2.57
C ALA A 16 -19.07 -11.40 3.59
N ALA A 17 -18.96 -12.72 3.71
CA ALA A 17 -18.03 -13.36 4.65
C ALA A 17 -16.60 -12.86 4.40
N ILE A 18 -15.90 -12.51 5.48
CA ILE A 18 -14.52 -12.02 5.40
C ILE A 18 -13.60 -13.22 5.23
N ARG A 19 -12.72 -13.17 4.23
CA ARG A 19 -11.74 -14.22 3.93
C ARG A 19 -10.29 -13.77 4.03
N GLY A 20 -10.04 -12.47 3.96
CA GLY A 20 -8.68 -11.97 4.07
C GLY A 20 -8.58 -10.49 4.46
N VAL A 21 -7.37 -10.11 4.86
CA VAL A 21 -7.06 -8.77 5.35
C VAL A 21 -5.78 -8.28 4.67
N LEU A 22 -5.90 -7.14 4.00
CA LEU A 22 -4.78 -6.31 3.58
C LEU A 22 -4.39 -5.42 4.76
N VAL A 23 -3.12 -5.39 5.12
CA VAL A 23 -2.59 -4.62 6.25
C VAL A 23 -1.50 -3.68 5.75
N ASP A 24 -1.71 -2.37 5.85
CA ASP A 24 -0.62 -1.42 5.64
C ASP A 24 0.48 -1.60 6.70
N LEU A 25 1.72 -1.26 6.35
CA LEU A 25 2.87 -1.39 7.23
C LEU A 25 3.22 -0.09 7.98
N SER A 26 3.49 1.00 7.26
CA SER A 26 4.10 2.21 7.82
C SER A 26 3.04 3.22 8.22
N GLY A 27 2.93 3.49 9.51
CA GLY A 27 1.83 4.26 10.09
C GLY A 27 0.74 3.37 10.69
N THR A 28 0.72 2.08 10.34
CA THR A 28 -0.23 1.09 10.84
C THR A 28 0.39 0.10 11.83
N LEU A 29 1.51 -0.56 11.48
CA LEU A 29 2.23 -1.48 12.38
C LEU A 29 3.45 -0.84 13.05
N HIS A 30 4.13 0.06 12.34
CA HIS A 30 5.33 0.74 12.83
C HIS A 30 5.43 2.16 12.24
N ILE A 31 6.20 3.02 12.88
CA ILE A 31 6.64 4.31 12.33
C ILE A 31 8.16 4.29 12.35
N ASP A 32 8.77 4.30 11.17
CA ASP A 32 10.21 4.09 11.00
C ASP A 32 10.68 2.80 11.71
N ASN A 33 11.54 2.92 12.71
CA ASN A 33 12.07 1.81 13.51
C ASN A 33 11.33 1.63 14.86
N THR A 34 10.16 2.25 15.03
CA THR A 34 9.37 2.17 16.25
C THR A 34 8.09 1.39 16.00
N VAL A 35 7.88 0.32 16.75
CA VAL A 35 6.63 -0.47 16.72
C VAL A 35 5.48 0.35 17.30
N ILE A 36 4.32 0.35 16.64
CA ILE A 36 3.11 0.93 17.22
C ILE A 36 2.68 0.04 18.39
N PRO A 37 2.47 0.59 19.61
CA PRO A 37 2.18 -0.21 20.80
C PRO A 37 1.05 -1.23 20.61
N GLY A 38 1.32 -2.49 20.99
CA GLY A 38 0.39 -3.60 20.88
C GLY A 38 0.29 -4.25 19.49
N SER A 39 1.02 -3.77 18.48
CA SER A 39 0.88 -4.28 17.10
C SER A 39 1.39 -5.72 16.93
N ILE A 40 2.42 -6.12 17.68
CA ILE A 40 2.97 -7.49 17.60
C ILE A 40 1.96 -8.50 18.14
N GLU A 41 1.40 -8.24 19.33
CA GLU A 41 0.38 -9.06 19.96
C GLU A 41 -0.91 -9.06 19.13
N ALA A 42 -1.33 -7.91 18.61
CA ALA A 42 -2.48 -7.81 17.73
C ALA A 42 -2.30 -8.62 16.44
N LEU A 43 -1.11 -8.63 15.85
CA LEU A 43 -0.85 -9.43 14.65
C LEU A 43 -0.96 -10.93 14.93
N LYS A 44 -0.49 -11.40 16.09
CA LYS A 44 -0.70 -12.80 16.52
C LYS A 44 -2.18 -13.13 16.61
N ARG A 45 -2.95 -12.29 17.31
CA ARG A 45 -4.41 -12.45 17.44
C ARG A 45 -5.14 -12.41 16.09
N LEU A 46 -4.66 -11.60 15.15
CA LEU A 46 -5.21 -11.56 13.79
C LEU A 46 -4.91 -12.86 13.04
N ARG A 47 -3.70 -13.42 13.15
CA ARG A 47 -3.38 -14.72 12.57
C ARG A 47 -4.23 -15.85 13.14
N ASP A 48 -4.54 -15.81 14.43
CA ASP A 48 -5.39 -16.81 15.11
C ASP A 48 -6.84 -16.83 14.58
N THR A 49 -7.27 -15.81 13.82
CA THR A 49 -8.59 -15.81 13.14
C THR A 49 -8.66 -16.77 11.95
N GLY A 50 -7.52 -17.21 11.41
CA GLY A 50 -7.46 -18.02 10.20
C GLY A 50 -7.69 -17.26 8.89
N LEU A 51 -7.89 -15.94 8.93
CA LEU A 51 -7.99 -15.11 7.73
C LEU A 51 -6.65 -15.06 6.97
N ALA A 52 -6.72 -15.07 5.64
CA ALA A 52 -5.53 -14.86 4.82
C ALA A 52 -5.01 -13.43 5.02
N LEU A 53 -3.69 -13.27 5.21
CA LEU A 53 -3.07 -11.97 5.44
C LEU A 53 -2.17 -11.57 4.28
N ARG A 54 -2.21 -10.29 3.94
CA ARG A 54 -1.28 -9.68 3.00
C ARG A 54 -0.87 -8.30 3.49
N PHE A 55 0.43 -8.09 3.63
CA PHE A 55 0.99 -6.82 4.02
C PHE A 55 1.28 -5.99 2.79
N VAL A 56 0.75 -4.78 2.75
CA VAL A 56 0.86 -3.88 1.60
C VAL A 56 1.59 -2.61 1.97
N THR A 57 2.41 -2.05 1.09
CA THR A 57 3.09 -0.76 1.35
C THR A 57 3.51 -0.04 0.08
N ASN A 58 3.40 1.29 0.11
CA ASN A 58 3.95 2.20 -0.91
C ASN A 58 5.41 2.56 -0.59
N THR A 59 6.29 1.56 -0.47
CA THR A 59 7.73 1.81 -0.33
C THR A 59 8.37 2.06 -1.70
N THR A 60 9.34 2.96 -1.70
CA THR A 60 10.10 3.32 -2.90
C THR A 60 11.61 3.34 -2.68
N LYS A 61 12.07 3.18 -1.43
CA LYS A 61 13.49 3.33 -1.04
C LYS A 61 14.14 2.02 -0.63
N GLU A 62 13.39 1.18 0.09
CA GLU A 62 13.87 -0.11 0.60
C GLU A 62 13.35 -1.26 -0.26
N SER A 63 14.22 -2.25 -0.50
CA SER A 63 13.82 -3.52 -1.12
C SER A 63 12.89 -4.31 -0.23
N LYS A 64 12.15 -5.25 -0.83
CA LYS A 64 11.31 -6.19 -0.09
C LYS A 64 12.10 -6.98 0.95
N SER A 65 13.32 -7.41 0.62
CA SER A 65 14.20 -8.13 1.55
C SER A 65 14.62 -7.28 2.74
N THR A 66 15.01 -6.02 2.50
CA THR A 66 15.42 -5.09 3.58
C THR A 66 14.24 -4.77 4.49
N LEU A 67 13.07 -4.48 3.92
CA LEU A 67 11.83 -4.28 4.67
C LEU A 67 11.51 -5.48 5.57
N LEU A 68 11.57 -6.70 5.04
CA LEU A 68 11.30 -7.92 5.81
C LEU A 68 12.30 -8.12 6.96
N ASN A 69 13.58 -7.89 6.72
CA ASN A 69 14.60 -8.00 7.77
C ASN A 69 14.38 -6.96 8.86
N ARG A 70 14.02 -5.72 8.48
CA ARG A 70 13.65 -4.67 9.42
C ARG A 70 12.43 -5.07 10.25
N LEU A 71 11.33 -5.49 9.63
CA LEU A 71 10.13 -5.96 10.34
C LEU A 71 10.43 -7.12 11.31
N LYS A 72 11.28 -8.06 10.92
CA LYS A 72 11.73 -9.15 11.82
C LYS A 72 12.51 -8.63 13.02
N SER A 73 13.41 -7.67 12.83
CA SER A 73 14.17 -7.03 13.93
C SER A 73 13.26 -6.28 14.91
N LEU A 74 12.12 -5.78 14.41
CA LEU A 74 11.07 -5.16 15.22
C LEU A 74 10.18 -6.18 15.96
N GLY A 75 10.38 -7.49 15.75
CA GLY A 75 9.64 -8.55 16.41
C GLY A 75 8.39 -9.03 15.64
N PHE A 76 8.17 -8.58 14.41
CA PHE A 76 7.08 -9.08 13.58
C PHE A 76 7.45 -10.40 12.90
N TYR A 77 6.55 -11.38 12.99
CA TYR A 77 6.63 -12.62 12.22
C TYR A 77 5.80 -12.46 10.93
N ILE A 78 6.49 -12.13 9.84
CA ILE A 78 5.91 -11.92 8.50
C ILE A 78 6.72 -12.71 7.48
N ASN A 79 6.03 -13.49 6.66
CA ASN A 79 6.64 -14.26 5.59
C ASN A 79 6.77 -13.42 4.32
N GLU A 80 7.78 -13.73 3.51
CA GLU A 80 8.05 -12.97 2.29
C GLU A 80 6.88 -12.99 1.30
N HIS A 81 6.21 -14.14 1.14
CA HIS A 81 5.07 -14.28 0.25
C HIS A 81 3.82 -13.52 0.73
N GLU A 82 3.80 -13.04 1.98
CA GLU A 82 2.70 -12.22 2.51
C GLU A 82 2.89 -10.73 2.18
N VAL A 83 4.07 -10.31 1.73
CA VAL A 83 4.37 -8.88 1.48
C VAL A 83 4.21 -8.53 0.00
N PHE A 84 3.45 -7.47 -0.27
CA PHE A 84 3.30 -6.85 -1.58
C PHE A 84 3.66 -5.35 -1.51
N THR A 85 4.71 -4.96 -2.22
CA THR A 85 5.19 -3.57 -2.25
C THR A 85 4.83 -2.90 -3.58
N SER A 86 4.80 -1.57 -3.61
CA SER A 86 4.71 -0.83 -4.88
C SER A 86 5.90 -1.10 -5.82
N LEU A 87 7.08 -1.44 -5.28
CA LEU A 87 8.21 -1.95 -6.07
C LEU A 87 7.90 -3.32 -6.70
N THR A 88 7.25 -4.23 -5.96
CA THR A 88 6.77 -5.52 -6.51
C THR A 88 5.76 -5.28 -7.63
N ALA A 89 4.83 -4.34 -7.46
CA ALA A 89 3.85 -3.96 -8.48
C ALA A 89 4.52 -3.39 -9.74
N ALA A 90 5.52 -2.52 -9.57
CA ALA A 90 6.34 -1.97 -10.65
C ALA A 90 7.10 -3.06 -11.40
N ARG A 91 7.79 -3.95 -10.66
CA ARG A 91 8.55 -5.08 -11.22
C ARG A 91 7.63 -5.95 -12.10
N ARG A 92 6.47 -6.35 -11.58
CA ARG A 92 5.49 -7.16 -12.33
C ARG A 92 5.01 -6.46 -13.60
N LEU A 93 4.82 -5.14 -13.56
CA LEU A 93 4.44 -4.37 -14.76
C LEU A 93 5.57 -4.36 -15.80
N VAL A 94 6.81 -4.18 -15.35
CA VAL A 94 8.00 -4.24 -16.21
C VAL A 94 8.14 -5.61 -16.86
N GLU A 95 8.03 -6.69 -16.10
CA GLU A 95 8.10 -8.07 -16.60
C GLU A 95 6.98 -8.39 -17.59
N ALA A 96 5.73 -8.05 -17.25
CA ALA A 96 4.57 -8.33 -18.10
C ALA A 96 4.65 -7.68 -19.49
N ASN A 97 5.38 -6.56 -19.61
CA ASN A 97 5.55 -5.83 -20.87
C ASN A 97 6.94 -6.03 -21.50
N ASN A 98 7.79 -6.89 -20.91
CA ASN A 98 9.17 -7.09 -21.34
C ASN A 98 9.98 -5.78 -21.42
N TYR A 99 9.76 -4.87 -20.48
CA TYR A 99 10.49 -3.61 -20.41
C TYR A 99 11.90 -3.80 -19.85
N ARG A 100 12.81 -2.95 -20.33
CA ARG A 100 14.15 -2.70 -19.80
C ARG A 100 14.14 -1.30 -19.21
N PRO A 101 14.01 -1.16 -17.88
CA PRO A 101 13.73 0.13 -17.27
C PRO A 101 15.01 0.96 -17.07
N PHE A 102 14.91 2.26 -17.32
CA PHE A 102 15.79 3.26 -16.72
C PHE A 102 15.22 3.63 -15.35
N CYS A 103 15.85 3.14 -14.29
CA CYS A 103 15.35 3.30 -12.92
C CYS A 103 15.93 4.55 -12.24
N LEU A 104 15.05 5.43 -11.77
CA LEU A 104 15.34 6.50 -10.82
C LEU A 104 14.85 6.06 -9.45
N LEU A 105 15.60 5.16 -8.82
CA LEU A 105 15.30 4.52 -7.53
C LEU A 105 16.51 4.62 -6.60
N GLU A 106 16.30 4.42 -5.29
CA GLU A 106 17.41 4.21 -4.35
C GLU A 106 18.14 2.90 -4.63
N GLU A 107 19.41 2.83 -4.23
CA GLU A 107 20.26 1.66 -4.48
C GLU A 107 19.66 0.37 -3.90
N ASP A 108 19.12 0.42 -2.67
CA ASP A 108 18.48 -0.75 -2.08
C ASP A 108 17.22 -1.16 -2.85
N ALA A 109 16.37 -0.23 -3.26
CA ALA A 109 15.17 -0.53 -4.05
C ALA A 109 15.48 -1.21 -5.40
N LEU A 110 16.67 -0.98 -5.98
CA LEU A 110 17.11 -1.69 -7.20
C LEU A 110 17.26 -3.20 -6.99
N ASN A 111 17.43 -3.67 -5.74
CA ASN A 111 17.48 -5.11 -5.45
C ASN A 111 16.17 -5.82 -5.84
N ASP A 112 15.02 -5.14 -5.80
CA ASP A 112 13.72 -5.69 -6.25
C ASP A 112 13.64 -5.83 -7.78
N PHE A 113 14.59 -5.25 -8.53
CA PHE A 113 14.68 -5.35 -10.00
C PHE A 113 15.81 -6.28 -10.47
N LYS A 114 16.47 -7.02 -9.56
CA LYS A 114 17.50 -8.01 -9.94
C LYS A 114 16.96 -9.00 -10.98
N GLY A 115 17.80 -9.29 -11.98
CA GLY A 115 17.46 -10.17 -13.11
C GLY A 115 16.73 -9.49 -14.26
N ILE A 116 16.33 -8.22 -14.14
CA ILE A 116 15.78 -7.43 -15.25
C ILE A 116 16.91 -6.68 -15.94
N SER A 117 17.05 -6.83 -17.27
CA SER A 117 18.03 -6.07 -18.04
C SER A 117 17.68 -4.58 -18.04
N MET A 118 18.68 -3.73 -17.78
CA MET A 118 18.56 -2.26 -17.84
C MET A 118 19.32 -1.66 -19.02
N ASP A 119 19.88 -2.51 -19.89
CA ASP A 119 20.61 -2.08 -21.09
C ASP A 119 19.63 -1.58 -22.15
N ASN A 120 20.03 -0.53 -22.89
CA ASN A 120 19.20 0.07 -23.95
C ASN A 120 17.74 0.30 -23.49
N PRO A 121 17.52 1.14 -22.46
CA PRO A 121 16.25 1.20 -21.76
C PRO A 121 15.10 1.64 -22.68
N ASN A 122 13.94 1.01 -22.49
CA ASN A 122 12.70 1.28 -23.24
C ASN A 122 11.51 1.58 -22.33
N ALA A 123 11.76 1.88 -21.05
CA ALA A 123 10.79 2.37 -20.07
C ALA A 123 11.53 3.22 -19.03
N VAL A 124 10.81 4.11 -18.35
CA VAL A 124 11.34 4.87 -17.20
C VAL A 124 10.58 4.46 -15.96
N VAL A 125 11.28 4.04 -14.90
CA VAL A 125 10.68 3.77 -13.59
C VAL A 125 11.17 4.84 -12.62
N ILE A 126 10.26 5.59 -12.01
CA ILE A 126 10.58 6.66 -11.07
C ILE A 126 9.98 6.40 -9.69
N GLY A 127 10.84 6.41 -8.70
CA GLY A 127 10.50 6.44 -7.27
C GLY A 127 11.27 7.57 -6.58
N LEU A 128 11.25 7.64 -5.26
CA LEU A 128 12.04 8.65 -4.53
C LEU A 128 13.52 8.25 -4.57
N SER A 129 14.34 9.04 -5.25
CA SER A 129 15.79 8.86 -5.33
C SER A 129 16.48 10.23 -5.36
N PRO A 130 16.67 10.90 -4.19
CA PRO A 130 17.22 12.25 -4.15
C PRO A 130 18.57 12.39 -4.85
N ASN A 131 19.42 11.36 -4.76
CA ASN A 131 20.73 11.34 -5.44
C ASN A 131 20.61 11.28 -6.97
N SER A 132 19.50 10.75 -7.49
CA SER A 132 19.22 10.67 -8.93
C SER A 132 18.42 11.88 -9.46
N PHE A 133 17.90 12.74 -8.58
CA PHE A 133 17.05 13.86 -8.95
C PHE A 133 17.85 15.12 -9.32
N CYS A 134 18.79 14.96 -10.25
CA CYS A 134 19.56 16.04 -10.86
C CYS A 134 19.18 16.25 -12.33
N TYR A 135 19.51 17.42 -12.88
CA TYR A 135 19.14 17.80 -14.24
C TYR A 135 19.59 16.77 -15.28
N GLN A 136 20.81 16.25 -15.17
CA GLN A 136 21.39 15.32 -16.13
C GLN A 136 20.59 14.01 -16.20
N THR A 137 20.24 13.43 -15.05
CA THR A 137 19.48 12.19 -14.96
C THR A 137 18.04 12.38 -15.41
N LEU A 138 17.38 13.47 -14.99
CA LEU A 138 16.02 13.78 -15.42
C LEU A 138 15.95 14.06 -16.92
N ASN A 139 16.93 14.76 -17.49
CA ASN A 139 16.99 15.03 -18.93
C ASN A 139 17.22 13.74 -19.75
N LYS A 140 17.97 12.77 -19.20
CA LYS A 140 18.09 11.43 -19.80
C LYS A 140 16.75 10.70 -19.81
N ALA A 141 16.04 10.69 -18.67
CA ALA A 141 14.70 10.11 -18.59
C ALA A 141 13.74 10.77 -19.58
N PHE A 142 13.70 12.10 -19.61
CA PHE A 142 12.89 12.90 -20.52
C PHE A 142 13.12 12.52 -22.01
N ARG A 143 14.38 12.36 -22.43
CA ARG A 143 14.69 11.93 -23.82
C ARG A 143 14.16 10.53 -24.15
N LEU A 144 14.16 9.61 -23.19
CA LEU A 144 13.53 8.30 -23.39
C LEU A 144 12.02 8.43 -23.57
N LEU A 145 11.37 9.30 -22.79
CA LEU A 145 9.93 9.56 -22.92
C LEU A 145 9.56 10.19 -24.26
N LEU A 146 10.37 11.14 -24.78
CA LEU A 146 10.17 11.70 -26.13
C LEU A 146 10.26 10.64 -27.24
N ASN A 147 11.02 9.57 -27.01
CA ASN A 147 11.11 8.44 -27.94
C ASN A 147 9.98 7.41 -27.75
N GLY A 148 8.94 7.75 -26.98
CA GLY A 148 7.76 6.91 -26.75
C GLY A 148 7.90 5.89 -25.62
N CYS A 149 8.95 5.96 -24.79
CA CYS A 149 9.04 5.09 -23.62
C CYS A 149 7.95 5.44 -22.58
N PRO A 150 7.31 4.45 -21.93
CA PRO A 150 6.36 4.71 -20.86
C PRO A 150 7.06 5.23 -19.60
N LEU A 151 6.37 6.11 -18.88
CA LEU A 151 6.73 6.56 -17.54
C LEU A 151 5.93 5.75 -16.51
N ILE A 152 6.63 5.06 -15.61
CA ILE A 152 6.06 4.26 -14.53
C ILE A 152 6.47 4.93 -13.21
N ALA A 153 5.52 5.44 -12.44
CA ALA A 153 5.76 6.04 -11.14
C ALA A 153 5.38 5.07 -10.02
N ILE A 154 6.29 4.81 -9.07
CA ILE A 154 6.01 3.96 -7.90
C ILE A 154 4.81 4.54 -7.12
N HIS A 155 4.83 5.85 -6.87
CA HIS A 155 3.72 6.65 -6.34
C HIS A 155 3.97 8.13 -6.63
N LYS A 156 2.96 9.01 -6.49
CA LYS A 156 3.09 10.47 -6.73
C LYS A 156 2.89 11.31 -5.47
N ALA A 157 3.43 10.86 -4.35
CA ALA A 157 3.38 11.65 -3.11
C ALA A 157 4.06 13.02 -3.32
N ARG A 158 3.38 14.10 -2.91
CA ARG A 158 3.87 15.47 -3.04
C ARG A 158 5.12 15.70 -2.17
N TYR A 159 5.07 15.21 -0.94
CA TYR A 159 6.10 15.34 0.07
C TYR A 159 6.05 14.16 1.04
N PHE A 160 7.07 14.05 1.89
CA PHE A 160 7.12 13.17 3.06
C PHE A 160 7.73 13.92 4.24
N ILE A 161 7.56 13.40 5.46
CA ILE A 161 8.11 13.99 6.68
C ILE A 161 9.48 13.36 6.97
N ARG A 162 10.46 14.19 7.30
CA ARG A 162 11.78 13.84 7.82
C ARG A 162 11.97 14.47 9.20
N GLU A 163 13.06 14.10 9.87
CA GLU A 163 13.47 14.72 11.14
C GLU A 163 13.65 16.25 11.02
N ASP A 164 14.11 16.74 9.87
CA ASP A 164 14.33 18.15 9.57
C ASP A 164 13.12 18.86 8.93
N GLY A 165 11.97 18.18 8.82
CA GLY A 165 10.71 18.75 8.34
C GLY A 165 10.20 18.13 7.03
N LEU A 166 9.42 18.90 6.27
CA LEU A 166 8.84 18.43 5.02
C LEU A 166 9.89 18.37 3.90
N ALA A 167 9.97 17.23 3.22
CA ALA A 167 10.84 17.01 2.08
C ALA A 167 10.04 16.59 0.84
N LEU A 168 10.54 16.94 -0.35
CA LEU A 168 9.89 16.60 -1.62
C LEU A 168 9.80 15.09 -1.81
N GLY A 169 8.62 14.61 -2.20
CA GLY A 169 8.41 13.22 -2.60
C GLY A 169 8.82 12.98 -4.07
N PRO A 170 8.54 11.81 -4.64
CA PRO A 170 8.77 11.54 -6.05
C PRO A 170 7.76 12.24 -6.97
N GLY A 171 6.59 12.62 -6.46
CA GLY A 171 5.50 13.22 -7.23
C GLY A 171 5.92 14.47 -8.04
N PRO A 172 6.58 15.47 -7.44
CA PRO A 172 7.09 16.65 -8.17
C PRO A 172 7.96 16.30 -9.38
N PHE A 173 8.85 15.30 -9.25
CA PHE A 173 9.76 14.89 -10.31
C PHE A 173 9.07 14.06 -11.39
N ALA A 174 8.13 13.18 -11.01
CA ALA A 174 7.27 12.49 -11.96
C ALA A 174 6.43 13.48 -12.76
N THR A 175 5.81 14.47 -12.10
CA THR A 175 5.03 15.53 -12.76
C THR A 175 5.88 16.41 -13.66
N ALA A 176 7.14 16.69 -13.29
CA ALA A 176 8.06 17.43 -14.15
C ALA A 176 8.33 16.67 -15.47
N LEU A 177 8.52 15.36 -15.40
CA LEU A 177 8.71 14.51 -16.59
C LEU A 177 7.43 14.40 -17.43
N GLU A 178 6.28 14.22 -16.80
CA GLU A 178 4.96 14.22 -17.47
C GLU A 178 4.75 15.52 -18.26
N TYR A 179 4.98 16.67 -17.60
CA TYR A 179 4.83 17.99 -18.20
C TYR A 179 5.80 18.19 -19.37
N ALA A 180 7.08 17.85 -19.18
CA ALA A 180 8.09 18.04 -20.20
C ALA A 180 7.83 17.17 -21.44
N ALA A 181 7.42 15.91 -21.25
CA ALA A 181 7.20 14.95 -22.32
C ALA A 181 5.76 14.92 -22.87
N ASN A 182 4.86 15.76 -22.34
CA ASN A 182 3.42 15.70 -22.61
C ASN A 182 2.86 14.26 -22.50
N SER A 183 3.22 13.59 -21.40
CA SER A 183 2.85 12.19 -21.12
C SER A 183 2.23 12.05 -19.74
N THR A 184 1.62 10.90 -19.45
CA THR A 184 1.05 10.61 -18.13
C THR A 184 1.73 9.38 -17.55
N ALA A 185 2.17 9.46 -16.30
CA ALA A 185 2.79 8.33 -15.64
C ALA A 185 1.74 7.26 -15.31
N THR A 186 2.07 6.01 -15.57
CA THR A 186 1.36 4.87 -14.97
C THR A 186 1.78 4.76 -13.51
N ILE A 187 0.86 5.03 -12.60
CA ILE A 187 1.09 4.85 -11.16
C ILE A 187 0.84 3.38 -10.82
N VAL A 188 1.69 2.78 -9.98
CA VAL A 188 1.57 1.35 -9.63
C VAL A 188 1.33 1.08 -8.14
N GLY A 189 1.51 2.08 -7.28
CA GLY A 189 1.21 2.00 -5.86
C GLY A 189 -0.23 2.39 -5.54
N LYS A 190 -0.59 2.33 -4.25
CA LYS A 190 -1.85 2.90 -3.72
C LYS A 190 -1.97 4.39 -4.08
N PRO A 191 -3.17 4.93 -4.38
CA PRO A 191 -4.51 4.30 -4.32
C PRO A 191 -4.94 3.53 -5.57
N GLU A 192 -4.03 3.20 -6.50
CA GLU A 192 -4.43 2.62 -7.79
C GLU A 192 -5.14 1.26 -7.62
N HIS A 193 -6.24 1.08 -8.35
CA HIS A 193 -7.06 -0.14 -8.29
C HIS A 193 -6.21 -1.39 -8.56
N SER A 194 -5.34 -1.30 -9.56
CA SER A 194 -4.45 -2.40 -9.97
C SER A 194 -3.50 -2.85 -8.86
N PHE A 195 -3.17 -2.00 -7.89
CA PHE A 195 -2.35 -2.39 -6.75
C PHE A 195 -3.09 -3.38 -5.85
N PHE A 196 -4.34 -3.03 -5.49
CA PHE A 196 -5.17 -3.86 -4.61
C PHE A 196 -5.63 -5.15 -5.31
N GLU A 197 -6.00 -5.07 -6.59
CA GLU A 197 -6.36 -6.26 -7.40
C GLU A 197 -5.22 -7.27 -7.45
N LYS A 198 -3.99 -6.82 -7.68
CA LYS A 198 -2.80 -7.70 -7.69
C LYS A 198 -2.51 -8.30 -6.31
N ALA A 199 -2.71 -7.54 -5.24
CA ALA A 199 -2.54 -8.04 -3.88
C ALA A 199 -3.57 -9.13 -3.56
N LEU A 200 -4.84 -8.94 -3.95
CA LEU A 200 -5.92 -9.89 -3.76
C LEU A 200 -5.83 -11.12 -4.67
N ALA A 201 -5.38 -10.97 -5.90
CA ALA A 201 -5.20 -12.08 -6.85
C ALA A 201 -4.23 -13.15 -6.30
N ASP A 202 -3.14 -12.72 -5.65
CA ASP A 202 -2.20 -13.62 -4.99
C ASP A 202 -2.85 -14.39 -3.81
N MET A 203 -3.86 -13.80 -3.18
CA MET A 203 -4.64 -14.42 -2.09
C MET A 203 -5.83 -15.25 -2.61
N ARG A 204 -6.21 -15.08 -3.88
CA ARG A 204 -7.44 -15.64 -4.49
C ARG A 204 -8.71 -15.21 -3.76
N ILE A 205 -8.79 -13.92 -3.44
CA ILE A 205 -9.91 -13.35 -2.68
C ILE A 205 -10.58 -12.26 -3.50
N GLU A 206 -11.90 -12.33 -3.61
CA GLU A 206 -12.70 -11.26 -4.21
C GLU A 206 -12.71 -10.02 -3.31
N PRO A 207 -12.72 -8.79 -3.86
CA PRO A 207 -12.66 -7.56 -3.08
C PRO A 207 -13.70 -7.46 -1.95
N GLU A 208 -14.93 -7.89 -2.22
CA GLU A 208 -16.03 -7.88 -1.24
C GLU A 208 -15.78 -8.77 -0.01
N ASN A 209 -14.90 -9.78 -0.13
CA ASN A 209 -14.51 -10.66 0.97
C ASN A 209 -13.23 -10.18 1.71
N ALA A 210 -12.68 -9.03 1.35
CA ALA A 210 -11.48 -8.49 1.95
C ALA A 210 -11.75 -7.30 2.87
N LEU A 211 -10.84 -7.11 3.84
CA LEU A 211 -10.69 -5.89 4.62
C LEU A 211 -9.36 -5.21 4.28
N MET A 212 -9.29 -3.89 4.35
CA MET A 212 -8.05 -3.11 4.33
C MET A 212 -7.88 -2.38 5.65
N ILE A 213 -6.74 -2.55 6.34
CA ILE A 213 -6.37 -1.74 7.52
C ILE A 213 -5.25 -0.79 7.11
N GLY A 214 -5.43 0.50 7.33
CA GLY A 214 -4.43 1.52 6.99
C GLY A 214 -4.63 2.83 7.75
N ASP A 215 -3.62 3.70 7.74
CA ASP A 215 -3.64 5.01 8.38
C ASP A 215 -3.92 6.16 7.41
N ASP A 216 -3.81 5.92 6.10
CA ASP A 216 -4.08 6.91 5.06
C ASP A 216 -5.52 6.78 4.53
N ALA A 217 -6.39 7.71 4.91
CA ALA A 217 -7.79 7.67 4.49
C ALA A 217 -7.96 7.63 2.96
N LYS A 218 -7.08 8.29 2.19
CA LYS A 218 -7.21 8.31 0.73
C LYS A 218 -6.49 7.15 0.08
N ASP A 219 -5.20 6.98 0.38
CA ASP A 219 -4.37 6.01 -0.31
C ASP A 219 -4.75 4.58 0.08
N ASP A 220 -4.98 4.33 1.37
CA ASP A 220 -5.32 3.00 1.87
C ASP A 220 -6.80 2.71 1.75
N ILE A 221 -7.60 3.53 2.43
CA ILE A 221 -9.01 3.22 2.67
C ILE A 221 -9.84 3.54 1.44
N GLY A 222 -9.75 4.78 0.93
CA GLY A 222 -10.46 5.20 -0.28
C GLY A 222 -10.04 4.37 -1.51
N GLY A 223 -8.74 4.16 -1.70
CA GLY A 223 -8.22 3.31 -2.78
C GLY A 223 -8.78 1.88 -2.74
N ALA A 224 -8.82 1.26 -1.56
CA ALA A 224 -9.36 -0.09 -1.40
C ALA A 224 -10.90 -0.12 -1.60
N GLN A 225 -11.62 0.87 -1.07
CA GLN A 225 -13.09 0.96 -1.19
C GLN A 225 -13.57 1.16 -2.62
N ASN A 226 -12.79 1.85 -3.47
CA ASN A 226 -13.13 2.05 -4.86
C ASN A 226 -13.21 0.75 -5.68
N ILE A 227 -12.61 -0.34 -5.19
CA ILE A 227 -12.73 -1.68 -5.81
C ILE A 227 -13.60 -2.65 -5.00
N GLY A 228 -14.28 -2.17 -3.95
CA GLY A 228 -15.19 -2.98 -3.13
C GLY A 228 -14.57 -3.60 -1.86
N ILE A 229 -13.31 -3.31 -1.54
CA ILE A 229 -12.71 -3.73 -0.26
C ILE A 229 -13.25 -2.83 0.86
N ARG A 230 -13.69 -3.44 1.96
CA ARG A 230 -14.13 -2.66 3.14
C ARG A 230 -12.90 -2.18 3.92
N GLY A 231 -12.82 -0.89 4.24
CA GLY A 231 -11.64 -0.33 4.91
C GLY A 231 -11.86 -0.02 6.40
N ILE A 232 -10.81 -0.23 7.21
CA ILE A 232 -10.71 0.11 8.62
C ILE A 232 -9.56 1.12 8.77
N LEU A 233 -9.89 2.35 9.10
CA LEU A 233 -8.91 3.42 9.30
C LEU A 233 -8.33 3.35 10.72
N VAL A 234 -7.01 3.51 10.86
CA VAL A 234 -6.37 3.64 12.18
C VAL A 234 -5.86 5.06 12.41
N ARG A 235 -5.95 5.54 13.66
CA ARG A 235 -5.57 6.91 14.05
C ARG A 235 -4.08 7.08 14.39
N THR A 236 -3.23 6.24 13.82
CA THR A 236 -1.77 6.30 13.93
C THR A 236 -1.16 6.89 12.65
N GLY A 237 0.16 7.05 12.59
CA GLY A 237 0.85 7.48 11.36
C GLY A 237 0.43 8.85 10.81
N LYS A 238 0.02 8.86 9.53
CA LYS A 238 -0.37 10.06 8.78
C LYS A 238 -1.74 10.60 9.15
N TYR A 239 -2.59 9.80 9.78
CA TYR A 239 -3.94 10.20 10.14
C TYR A 239 -3.97 11.57 10.84
N ARG A 240 -4.95 12.39 10.47
CA ARG A 240 -5.32 13.63 11.16
C ARG A 240 -6.82 13.61 11.47
N THR A 241 -7.21 14.30 12.54
CA THR A 241 -8.62 14.39 12.95
C THR A 241 -9.51 14.84 11.79
N GLY A 242 -10.56 14.07 11.48
CA GLY A 242 -11.48 14.33 10.38
C GLY A 242 -11.03 13.75 9.04
N ASP A 243 -9.94 12.98 8.99
CA ASP A 243 -9.54 12.26 7.77
C ASP A 243 -10.58 11.21 7.37
N GLU A 244 -11.32 10.65 8.32
CA GLU A 244 -12.43 9.73 8.06
C GLU A 244 -13.56 10.35 7.23
N ASP A 245 -13.66 11.69 7.22
CA ASP A 245 -14.67 12.44 6.47
C ASP A 245 -14.20 12.88 5.07
N ARG A 246 -12.93 12.58 4.72
CA ARG A 246 -12.33 12.96 3.43
C ARG A 246 -12.62 11.97 2.30
N ILE A 247 -13.29 10.87 2.61
CA ILE A 247 -13.64 9.81 1.67
C ILE A 247 -15.13 9.48 1.77
N ASN A 248 -15.68 9.02 0.66
CA ASN A 248 -17.05 8.52 0.59
C ASN A 248 -17.06 7.26 -0.29
N PRO A 249 -17.54 6.10 0.20
CA PRO A 249 -18.11 5.87 1.54
C PRO A 249 -17.09 6.05 2.67
N HIS A 250 -17.58 6.34 3.89
CA HIS A 250 -16.74 6.38 5.08
C HIS A 250 -16.09 5.01 5.37
N PRO A 251 -14.97 4.97 6.14
CA PRO A 251 -14.42 3.70 6.61
C PRO A 251 -15.48 2.89 7.37
N LEU A 252 -15.42 1.56 7.26
CA LEU A 252 -16.29 0.65 8.01
C LEU A 252 -16.11 0.84 9.53
N HIS A 253 -14.87 1.10 9.95
CA HIS A 253 -14.52 1.41 11.32
C HIS A 253 -13.30 2.33 11.35
N THR A 254 -13.23 3.17 12.38
CA THR A 254 -12.05 3.98 12.69
C THR A 254 -11.58 3.66 14.10
N GLY A 255 -10.46 2.95 14.22
CA GLY A 255 -9.85 2.52 15.48
C GLY A 255 -8.68 3.41 15.89
N LYS A 256 -8.32 3.45 17.18
CA LYS A 256 -7.17 4.27 17.61
C LYS A 256 -5.83 3.79 17.05
N ASN A 257 -5.68 2.48 16.84
CA ASN A 257 -4.47 1.84 16.35
C ASN A 257 -4.81 0.46 15.75
N PHE A 258 -3.79 -0.24 15.25
CA PHE A 258 -3.94 -1.58 14.68
C PHE A 258 -4.55 -2.61 15.66
N SER A 259 -4.26 -2.53 16.96
CA SER A 259 -4.84 -3.45 17.95
C SER A 259 -6.36 -3.31 18.05
N GLU A 260 -6.89 -2.09 18.10
CA GLU A 260 -8.34 -1.86 18.12
C GLU A 260 -9.01 -2.28 16.80
N ALA A 261 -8.32 -2.14 15.66
CA ALA A 261 -8.79 -2.68 14.39
C ALA A 261 -8.91 -4.20 14.42
N VAL A 262 -7.93 -4.91 14.98
CA VAL A 262 -7.98 -6.37 15.16
C VAL A 262 -9.13 -6.78 16.09
N ASP A 263 -9.35 -6.06 17.19
CA ASP A 263 -10.49 -6.33 18.10
C ASP A 263 -11.84 -6.20 17.38
N TYR A 264 -11.96 -5.23 16.47
CA TYR A 264 -13.14 -5.08 15.62
C TYR A 264 -13.31 -6.27 14.65
N ILE A 265 -12.25 -6.72 14.00
CA ILE A 265 -12.28 -7.87 13.08
C ILE A 265 -12.67 -9.15 13.82
N GLN A 266 -12.11 -9.42 15.00
CA GLN A 266 -12.45 -10.60 15.79
C GLN A 266 -13.94 -10.63 16.15
N ARG A 267 -14.54 -9.46 16.46
CA ARG A 267 -15.99 -9.35 16.68
C ARG A 267 -16.80 -9.62 15.42
N LEU A 268 -16.34 -9.17 14.24
CA LEU A 268 -16.99 -9.48 12.97
C LEU A 268 -16.98 -10.99 12.69
N CYS A 269 -15.82 -11.65 12.81
CA CYS A 269 -15.70 -13.09 12.60
C CYS A 269 -16.57 -13.91 13.57
N ALA A 270 -16.68 -13.48 14.83
CA ALA A 270 -17.53 -14.14 15.81
C ALA A 270 -19.03 -14.04 15.47
N ILE A 271 -19.46 -12.95 14.82
CA ILE A 271 -20.84 -12.78 14.37
C ILE A 271 -21.15 -13.71 13.19
N ASP A 272 -20.25 -13.82 12.22
CA ASP A 272 -20.42 -14.70 11.05
C ASP A 272 -20.56 -16.18 11.47
N GLN A 273 -19.81 -16.62 12.49
CA GLN A 273 -19.89 -17.99 13.04
C GLN A 273 -21.21 -18.29 13.76
N VAL A 274 -21.91 -17.27 14.26
CA VAL A 274 -23.21 -17.43 14.95
C VAL A 274 -24.39 -17.41 13.96
N LEU A 275 -24.17 -16.89 12.75
CA LEU A 275 -25.18 -16.77 11.70
C LEU A 275 -25.11 -17.89 10.64
N THR A 276 -24.05 -18.69 10.65
CA THR A 276 -23.88 -19.90 9.81
C THR A 276 -24.32 -21.15 10.55
#